data_AF-A0A6B1DF75-F1
#
_entry.id   AF-A0A6B1DF75-F1
#
_cell.length_a   1.000
_cell.length_b   1.000
_cell.length_c   1.000
_cell.angle_alpha   90.00
_cell.angle_beta   90.00
_cell.angle_gamma   90.00
#
_symmetry.space_group_name_H-M   'P 1'
#
loop_
_entity.id
_entity.type
_entity.pdbx_description
1 polymer ?
#
loop_
_entity_poly.entity_id
_entity_poly.type
_entity_poly.pdbx_seq_one_letter_code
_entity_poly.pdbx_strand_id
1 'polypeptide(L)'
;MSTVDEIGSTAASPSARSAPGANSGFMARIARVFSFDTSVYPEVAAAPATGQAIVVVSVAATLSGGVASLVLFFFVVPGALVFLAVQALLVMLVTRLFGGHPAAFIEWYRALGFAQAPLVVGLVPLLGWIVAPFYSAAAQVTAISRVARLSTGMAFLALLLTWLPFFLAGLLFALVAGVALLGVLGLAST
;
A
#
# COMPACT_ATOMS: atom_id res chain seq x y z
N MET A 1 -59.11 25.82 -20.29
CA MET A 1 -58.95 27.04 -19.47
C MET A 1 -59.33 26.65 -18.05
N SER A 2 -58.50 26.96 -17.04
CA SER A 2 -58.12 26.15 -15.85
C SER A 2 -56.91 25.27 -16.22
N THR A 3 -55.63 25.57 -15.96
CA THR A 3 -54.90 26.29 -14.88
C THR A 3 -55.15 25.73 -13.49
N VAL A 4 -54.06 25.62 -12.72
CA VAL A 4 -53.86 25.00 -11.38
C VAL A 4 -53.39 23.53 -11.48
N ASP A 5 -52.31 23.02 -10.89
CA ASP A 5 -51.09 23.47 -10.20
C ASP A 5 -50.29 22.14 -10.00
N GLU A 6 -49.08 21.96 -10.53
CA GLU A 6 -47.81 22.21 -9.84
C GLU A 6 -47.83 21.88 -8.33
N ILE A 7 -47.67 20.59 -7.98
CA ILE A 7 -46.86 20.22 -6.81
C ILE A 7 -45.88 19.15 -7.28
N GLY A 8 -44.72 19.65 -7.70
CA GLY A 8 -43.55 18.86 -8.01
C GLY A 8 -43.20 17.97 -6.83
N SER A 9 -43.29 16.67 -7.05
CA SER A 9 -42.52 15.67 -6.33
C SER A 9 -41.04 15.86 -6.68
N THR A 10 -40.43 16.87 -6.08
CA THR A 10 -38.99 16.96 -5.87
C THR A 10 -38.58 15.83 -4.93
N ALA A 11 -38.56 14.62 -5.47
CA ALA A 11 -37.75 13.55 -4.95
C ALA A 11 -36.32 14.08 -4.93
N ALA A 12 -35.90 14.54 -3.75
CA ALA A 12 -34.54 14.97 -3.50
C ALA A 12 -33.61 13.85 -3.99
N SER A 13 -32.90 14.12 -5.09
CA SER A 13 -31.89 13.23 -5.64
C SER A 13 -30.98 12.74 -4.52
N PRO A 14 -30.92 11.42 -4.22
CA PRO A 14 -30.07 10.87 -3.17
C PRO A 14 -28.55 11.03 -3.44
N SER A 15 -28.15 11.72 -4.51
CA SER A 15 -26.79 11.80 -5.03
C SER A 15 -25.88 12.84 -4.37
N ALA A 16 -26.37 13.60 -3.37
CA ALA A 16 -25.56 14.59 -2.65
C ALA A 16 -25.16 14.17 -1.23
N ARG A 17 -25.26 12.88 -0.88
CA ARG A 17 -24.47 12.36 0.25
C ARG A 17 -23.02 12.28 -0.21
N SER A 18 -22.30 13.39 0.00
CA SER A 18 -20.84 13.40 0.02
C SER A 18 -20.36 12.13 0.71
N ALA A 19 -19.58 11.32 -0.02
CA ALA A 19 -19.01 10.11 0.53
C ALA A 19 -18.39 10.44 1.90
N PRO A 20 -18.73 9.72 2.98
CA PRO A 20 -18.16 9.98 4.30
C PRO A 20 -16.63 9.95 4.17
N GLY A 21 -15.98 11.11 4.30
CA GLY A 21 -14.52 11.20 4.30
C GLY A 21 -13.86 12.02 3.20
N ALA A 22 -14.58 12.61 2.24
CA ALA A 22 -13.97 13.42 1.15
C ALA A 22 -13.08 14.58 1.64
N ASN A 23 -13.30 15.08 2.86
CA ASN A 23 -12.48 16.10 3.53
C ASN A 23 -11.78 15.57 4.80
N SER A 24 -11.60 14.26 4.93
CA SER A 24 -10.96 13.68 6.11
C SER A 24 -9.47 14.04 6.12
N GLY A 25 -9.01 14.63 7.22
CA GLY A 25 -7.61 14.97 7.41
C GLY A 25 -6.70 13.75 7.34
N PHE A 26 -5.40 13.97 7.10
CA PHE A 26 -4.37 12.93 6.98
C PHE A 26 -4.46 11.83 8.06
N MET A 27 -4.60 12.22 9.33
CA MET A 27 -4.70 11.27 10.45
C MET A 27 -5.99 10.44 10.42
N ALA A 28 -7.10 11.00 9.96
CA ALA A 28 -8.36 10.26 9.82
C ALA A 28 -8.27 9.19 8.72
N ARG A 29 -7.51 9.45 7.64
CA ARG A 29 -7.19 8.44 6.63
C ARG A 29 -6.36 7.30 7.21
N ILE A 30 -5.32 7.62 7.98
CA ILE A 30 -4.48 6.60 8.64
C ILE A 30 -5.30 5.76 9.62
N ALA A 31 -6.09 6.39 10.49
CA ALA A 31 -6.93 5.68 11.47
C ALA A 31 -7.91 4.71 10.78
N ARG A 32 -8.47 5.12 9.64
CA ARG A 32 -9.34 4.26 8.81
C ARG A 32 -8.61 3.07 8.19
N VAL A 33 -7.36 3.24 7.77
CA VAL A 33 -6.52 2.11 7.33
C VAL A 33 -6.33 1.12 8.48
N PHE A 34 -6.07 1.63 9.69
CA PHE A 34 -5.96 0.79 10.89
C PHE A 34 -7.28 0.09 11.25
N SER A 35 -8.44 0.68 10.99
CA SER A 35 -9.74 0.04 11.21
C SER A 35 -10.20 -0.85 10.04
N PHE A 36 -9.34 -1.13 9.06
CA PHE A 36 -9.68 -1.85 7.82
C PHE A 36 -10.88 -1.26 7.06
N ASP A 37 -11.10 0.05 7.17
CA ASP A 37 -12.12 0.72 6.36
C ASP A 37 -11.67 0.75 4.90
N THR A 38 -12.24 -0.17 4.12
CA THR A 38 -11.85 -0.37 2.72
C THR A 38 -12.18 0.82 1.80
N SER A 39 -13.02 1.77 2.25
CA SER A 39 -13.38 2.96 1.49
C SER A 39 -12.24 3.98 1.38
N VAL A 40 -11.23 3.90 2.27
CA VAL A 40 -10.09 4.83 2.26
C VAL A 40 -9.23 4.70 1.01
N TYR A 41 -9.07 3.48 0.46
CA TYR A 41 -8.18 3.21 -0.68
C TYR A 41 -8.61 3.89 -1.98
N PRO A 42 -9.87 3.78 -2.44
CA PRO A 42 -10.32 4.53 -3.61
C PRO A 42 -10.31 6.05 -3.36
N GLU A 43 -10.54 6.51 -2.13
CA GLU A 43 -10.44 7.94 -1.78
C GLU A 43 -9.01 8.48 -1.94
N VAL A 44 -8.01 7.80 -1.34
CA VAL A 44 -6.61 8.24 -1.41
C VAL A 44 -6.00 8.04 -2.80
N ALA A 45 -6.50 7.09 -3.58
CA ALA A 45 -6.15 6.93 -4.98
C ALA A 45 -6.52 8.20 -5.77
N ALA A 46 -7.78 8.63 -5.68
CA ALA A 46 -8.32 9.77 -6.41
C ALA A 46 -7.83 11.14 -5.89
N ALA A 47 -7.56 11.27 -4.58
CA ALA A 47 -7.12 12.52 -3.98
C ALA A 47 -5.64 12.84 -4.30
N PRO A 48 -5.23 14.14 -4.28
CA PRO A 48 -3.83 14.55 -4.42
C PRO A 48 -3.00 14.25 -3.15
N ALA A 49 -3.00 13.00 -2.69
CA ALA A 49 -2.42 12.56 -1.43
C ALA A 49 -1.02 11.93 -1.58
N THR A 50 -0.30 12.21 -2.67
CA THR A 50 1.04 11.63 -2.90
C THR A 50 2.02 11.99 -1.79
N GLY A 51 2.05 13.25 -1.35
CA GLY A 51 2.92 13.67 -0.26
C GLY A 51 2.61 12.93 1.06
N GLN A 52 1.34 12.68 1.34
CA GLN A 52 0.91 11.91 2.51
C GLN A 52 1.38 10.45 2.42
N ALA A 53 1.25 9.82 1.25
CA ALA A 53 1.73 8.46 1.02
C ALA A 53 3.25 8.35 1.21
N ILE A 54 4.03 9.32 0.72
CA ILE A 54 5.49 9.39 0.93
C ILE A 54 5.82 9.45 2.42
N VAL A 55 5.11 10.29 3.19
CA VAL A 55 5.31 10.39 4.64
C VAL A 55 5.01 9.05 5.33
N VAL A 56 3.88 8.41 5.02
CA VAL A 56 3.51 7.11 5.60
C VAL A 56 4.59 6.07 5.36
N VAL A 57 5.08 5.98 4.11
CA VAL A 57 6.08 4.98 3.73
C VAL A 57 7.44 5.27 4.35
N SER A 58 7.82 6.54 4.43
CA SER A 58 9.08 6.94 5.07
C SER A 58 9.09 6.60 6.56
N VAL A 59 7.98 6.86 7.26
CA VAL A 59 7.82 6.51 8.67
C VAL A 59 7.77 5.00 8.86
N ALA A 60 6.97 4.28 8.06
CA ALA A 60 6.89 2.82 8.08
C ALA A 60 8.26 2.17 7.86
N ALA A 61 9.02 2.60 6.85
CA ALA A 61 10.35 2.06 6.55
C ALA A 61 11.35 2.35 7.67
N THR A 62 11.33 3.56 8.23
CA THR A 62 12.23 3.94 9.32
C THR A 62 11.94 3.15 10.59
N LEU A 63 10.67 2.95 10.94
CA LEU A 63 10.31 2.26 12.19
C LEU A 63 10.39 0.75 12.08
N SER A 64 10.03 0.16 10.94
CA SER A 64 10.09 -1.29 10.75
C SER A 64 11.52 -1.84 10.74
N GLY A 65 12.52 -1.05 10.33
CA GLY A 65 13.93 -1.45 10.40
C GLY A 65 14.60 -1.31 11.77
N GLY A 66 13.88 -0.80 12.79
CA GLY A 66 14.39 -0.63 14.15
C GLY A 66 15.52 0.40 14.29
N VAL A 67 16.52 0.10 15.12
CA VAL A 67 17.64 1.03 15.38
C VAL A 67 18.56 1.16 14.17
N ALA A 68 18.74 0.09 13.39
CA ALA A 68 19.62 0.08 12.22
C ALA A 68 19.13 1.04 11.12
N SER A 69 17.82 1.14 10.90
CA SER A 69 17.23 2.07 9.92
C SER A 69 17.38 3.54 10.31
N LEU A 70 17.52 3.87 11.60
CA LEU A 70 17.83 5.24 12.02
C LEU A 70 19.23 5.65 11.59
N VAL A 71 20.21 4.74 11.69
CA VAL A 71 21.59 4.98 11.25
C VAL A 71 21.68 5.05 9.73
N LEU A 72 20.89 4.23 9.03
CA LEU A 72 20.87 4.12 7.57
C LEU A 72 19.75 4.95 6.91
N PHE A 73 19.19 5.94 7.61
CA PHE A 73 17.98 6.67 7.20
C PHE A 73 18.04 7.18 5.75
N PHE A 74 19.18 7.78 5.36
CA PHE A 74 19.40 8.33 4.02
C PHE A 74 19.42 7.28 2.90
N PHE A 75 19.57 6.00 3.22
CA PHE A 75 19.48 4.89 2.27
C PHE A 75 18.13 4.18 2.35
N VAL A 76 17.61 3.99 3.57
CA VAL A 76 16.36 3.25 3.82
C VAL A 76 15.16 3.97 3.23
N VAL A 77 15.04 5.28 3.43
CA VAL A 77 13.85 6.03 2.95
C VAL A 77 13.81 6.07 1.41
N PRO A 78 14.85 6.49 0.68
CA PRO A 78 14.83 6.44 -0.78
C PRO A 78 14.61 5.02 -1.31
N GLY A 79 15.25 4.02 -0.69
CA GLY A 79 15.05 2.60 -1.03
C GLY A 79 13.59 2.16 -0.91
N ALA A 80 12.92 2.53 0.19
CA ALA A 80 11.50 2.23 0.41
C ALA A 80 10.58 2.92 -0.61
N LEU A 81 10.89 4.16 -1.00
CA LEU A 81 10.11 4.88 -2.01
C LEU A 81 10.29 4.29 -3.41
N VAL A 82 11.52 3.86 -3.75
CA VAL A 82 11.79 3.12 -5.01
C VAL A 82 11.08 1.77 -4.98
N PHE A 83 11.17 1.04 -3.86
CA PHE A 83 10.45 -0.22 -3.68
C PHE A 83 8.95 -0.06 -3.89
N LEU A 84 8.34 0.96 -3.26
CA LEU A 84 6.92 1.27 -3.46
C LEU A 84 6.59 1.60 -4.92
N ALA A 85 7.44 2.37 -5.59
CA ALA A 85 7.24 2.71 -7.00
C ALA A 85 7.27 1.46 -7.90
N VAL A 86 8.27 0.59 -7.71
CA VAL A 86 8.36 -0.69 -8.43
C VAL A 86 7.16 -1.58 -8.11
N GLN A 87 6.77 -1.66 -6.83
CA GLN A 87 5.61 -2.44 -6.41
C GLN A 87 4.32 -1.92 -7.06
N ALA A 88 4.09 -0.61 -7.06
CA ALA A 88 2.92 0.01 -7.70
C ALA A 88 2.87 -0.27 -9.20
N LEU A 89 4.02 -0.20 -9.88
CA LEU A 89 4.14 -0.55 -11.29
C LEU A 89 3.79 -2.03 -11.53
N LEU A 90 4.34 -2.94 -10.73
CA LEU A 90 4.06 -4.37 -10.83
C LEU A 90 2.58 -4.68 -10.57
N VAL A 91 1.98 -4.09 -9.53
CA VAL A 91 0.54 -4.25 -9.24
C VAL A 91 -0.30 -3.74 -10.41
N MET A 92 0.04 -2.58 -10.97
CA MET A 92 -0.66 -2.05 -12.15
C MET A 92 -0.57 -3.00 -13.35
N LEU A 93 0.60 -3.59 -13.62
CA LEU A 93 0.78 -4.53 -14.72
C LEU A 93 0.04 -5.85 -14.48
N VAL A 94 0.16 -6.41 -13.27
CA VAL A 94 -0.45 -7.68 -12.90
C VAL A 94 -1.97 -7.57 -12.86
N THR A 95 -2.53 -6.51 -12.30
CA THR A 95 -3.99 -6.31 -12.25
C THR A 95 -4.60 -6.17 -13.65
N ARG A 96 -3.86 -5.65 -14.64
CA ARG A 96 -4.28 -5.65 -16.05
C ARG A 96 -4.38 -7.06 -16.64
N LEU A 97 -3.53 -8.00 -16.23
CA LEU A 97 -3.64 -9.41 -16.64
C LEU A 97 -4.94 -10.07 -16.14
N PHE A 98 -5.48 -9.58 -15.02
CA PHE A 98 -6.74 -10.04 -14.43
C PHE A 98 -7.97 -9.25 -14.91
N GLY A 99 -7.82 -8.33 -15.89
CA GLY A 99 -8.93 -7.52 -16.39
C GLY A 99 -9.46 -6.48 -15.40
N GLY A 100 -8.63 -6.06 -14.43
CA GLY A 100 -8.99 -5.04 -13.45
C GLY A 100 -9.23 -3.66 -14.08
N HIS A 101 -9.97 -2.81 -13.37
CA HIS A 101 -10.21 -1.44 -13.78
C HIS A 101 -8.87 -0.68 -13.94
N PRO A 102 -8.63 0.00 -15.07
CA PRO A 102 -7.38 0.71 -15.31
C PRO A 102 -7.26 1.94 -14.41
N ALA A 103 -6.52 1.79 -13.31
CA ALA A 103 -6.10 2.90 -12.46
C ALA A 103 -4.73 3.44 -12.90
N ALA A 104 -4.51 4.74 -12.72
CA ALA A 104 -3.23 5.37 -13.07
C ALA A 104 -2.11 4.93 -12.11
N PHE A 105 -0.86 4.99 -12.56
CA PHE A 105 0.30 4.65 -11.71
C PHE A 105 0.30 5.40 -10.37
N ILE A 106 -0.02 6.70 -10.39
CA ILE A 106 -0.02 7.54 -9.18
C ILE A 106 -1.12 7.14 -8.19
N GLU A 107 -2.25 6.62 -8.68
CA GLU A 107 -3.35 6.12 -7.85
C GLU A 107 -2.92 4.87 -7.09
N TRP A 108 -2.23 3.94 -7.79
CA TRP A 108 -1.62 2.76 -7.18
C TRP A 108 -0.56 3.12 -6.15
N TYR A 109 0.33 4.04 -6.49
CA TYR A 109 1.39 4.51 -5.58
C TYR A 109 0.81 5.05 -4.27
N ARG A 110 -0.25 5.87 -4.34
CA ARG A 110 -0.94 6.41 -3.16
C ARG A 110 -1.62 5.31 -2.35
N ALA A 111 -2.43 4.47 -3.00
CA ALA A 111 -3.19 3.43 -2.33
C ALA A 111 -2.28 2.42 -1.60
N LEU A 112 -1.22 1.97 -2.27
CA LEU A 112 -0.23 1.05 -1.68
C LEU A 112 0.62 1.74 -0.62
N GLY A 113 0.96 3.02 -0.79
CA GLY A 113 1.70 3.78 0.23
C GLY A 113 0.91 3.88 1.54
N PHE A 114 -0.39 4.17 1.47
CA PHE A 114 -1.26 4.13 2.65
C PHE A 114 -1.43 2.72 3.22
N ALA A 115 -1.43 1.68 2.37
CA ALA A 115 -1.47 0.28 2.83
C ALA A 115 -0.24 -0.14 3.64
N GLN A 116 0.86 0.63 3.63
CA GLN A 116 2.03 0.42 4.48
C GLN A 116 1.87 0.97 5.90
N ALA A 117 0.83 1.76 6.20
CA ALA A 117 0.61 2.33 7.54
C ALA A 117 0.68 1.31 8.69
N PRO A 118 0.16 0.08 8.57
CA PRO A 118 0.28 -0.93 9.62
C PRO A 118 1.70 -1.27 10.04
N LEU A 119 2.69 -1.10 9.15
CA LEU A 119 4.10 -1.33 9.47
C LEU A 119 4.65 -0.36 10.52
N VAL A 120 3.99 0.78 10.75
CA VAL A 120 4.33 1.73 11.82
C VAL A 120 4.22 1.08 13.21
N VAL A 121 3.32 0.10 13.37
CA VAL A 121 3.14 -0.67 14.63
C VAL A 121 4.31 -1.65 14.87
N GLY A 122 5.19 -1.81 13.88
CA GLY A 122 6.43 -2.59 13.97
C GLY A 122 7.38 -2.17 15.10
N LEU A 123 7.18 -0.99 15.70
CA LEU A 123 7.94 -0.51 16.85
C LEU A 123 7.89 -1.46 18.06
N VAL A 124 6.83 -2.26 18.21
CA VAL A 124 6.75 -3.27 19.28
C VAL A 124 7.67 -4.45 18.93
N PRO A 125 8.80 -4.66 19.62
CA PRO A 125 9.92 -5.47 19.11
C PRO A 125 9.61 -6.93 18.78
N LEU A 126 8.64 -7.55 19.46
CA LEU A 126 8.27 -8.96 19.24
C LEU A 126 6.96 -9.14 18.49
N LEU A 127 5.91 -8.38 18.86
CA LEU A 127 4.60 -8.51 18.23
C LEU A 127 4.54 -7.80 16.87
N GLY A 128 5.24 -6.67 16.73
CA GLY A 128 5.23 -5.85 15.53
C GLY A 128 5.87 -6.55 14.33
N TRP A 129 6.99 -7.25 14.55
CA TRP A 129 7.73 -7.91 13.47
C TRP A 129 6.99 -9.09 12.84
N ILE A 130 6.17 -9.80 13.63
CA ILE A 130 5.39 -10.93 13.13
C ILE A 130 4.06 -10.43 12.58
N VAL A 131 3.32 -9.59 13.32
CA VAL A 131 1.93 -9.23 12.99
C VAL A 131 1.86 -8.14 11.91
N ALA A 132 2.75 -7.16 11.94
CA ALA A 132 2.66 -6.01 11.02
C ALA A 132 2.78 -6.39 9.54
N PRO A 133 3.65 -7.34 9.12
CA PRO A 133 3.69 -7.80 7.74
C PRO A 133 2.37 -8.42 7.26
N PHE A 134 1.71 -9.24 8.09
CA PHE A 134 0.41 -9.82 7.72
C PHE A 134 -0.69 -8.76 7.62
N TYR A 135 -0.67 -7.78 8.53
CA TYR A 135 -1.64 -6.68 8.51
C TYR A 135 -1.43 -5.77 7.30
N SER A 136 -0.18 -5.45 6.96
CA SER A 136 0.17 -4.70 5.74
C SER A 136 -0.21 -5.48 4.49
N ALA A 137 0.01 -6.80 4.45
CA ALA A 137 -0.42 -7.63 3.34
C ALA A 137 -1.94 -7.60 3.16
N ALA A 138 -2.72 -7.76 4.24
CA ALA A 138 -4.18 -7.67 4.20
C ALA A 138 -4.67 -6.28 3.70
N ALA A 139 -4.02 -5.21 4.17
CA ALA A 139 -4.27 -3.85 3.70
C ALA A 139 -3.97 -3.69 2.20
N GLN A 140 -2.87 -4.27 1.70
CA GLN A 140 -2.50 -4.25 0.28
C GLN A 140 -3.50 -5.05 -0.58
N VAL A 141 -3.92 -6.24 -0.16
CA VAL A 141 -4.98 -7.01 -0.85
C VAL A 141 -6.25 -6.18 -0.95
N THR A 142 -6.63 -5.52 0.15
CA THR A 142 -7.82 -4.68 0.19
C THR A 142 -7.68 -3.49 -0.75
N ALA A 143 -6.54 -2.77 -0.73
CA ALA A 143 -6.25 -1.68 -1.65
C ALA A 143 -6.37 -2.14 -3.12
N ILE A 144 -5.77 -3.29 -3.46
CA ILE A 144 -5.81 -3.87 -4.81
C ILE A 144 -7.24 -4.21 -5.21
N SER A 145 -7.99 -4.92 -4.36
CA SER A 145 -9.37 -5.29 -4.66
C SER A 145 -10.26 -4.07 -4.91
N ARG A 146 -10.06 -2.98 -4.16
CA ARG A 146 -10.89 -1.78 -4.25
C ARG A 146 -10.51 -0.87 -5.41
N VAL A 147 -9.21 -0.66 -5.65
CA VAL A 147 -8.73 0.21 -6.74
C VAL A 147 -8.92 -0.47 -8.10
N ALA A 148 -8.57 -1.75 -8.23
CA ALA A 148 -8.77 -2.50 -9.48
C ALA A 148 -10.19 -3.05 -9.64
N ARG A 149 -11.06 -2.94 -8.63
CA ARG A 149 -12.42 -3.54 -8.60
C ARG A 149 -12.41 -5.05 -8.86
N LEU A 150 -11.39 -5.75 -8.35
CA LEU A 150 -11.23 -7.19 -8.47
C LEU A 150 -11.86 -7.93 -7.30
N SER A 151 -12.15 -9.22 -7.49
CA SER A 151 -12.50 -10.10 -6.37
C SER A 151 -11.32 -10.22 -5.39
N THR A 152 -11.60 -10.46 -4.10
CA THR A 152 -10.57 -10.59 -3.06
C THR A 152 -9.55 -11.69 -3.38
N GLY A 153 -10.01 -12.81 -3.96
CA GLY A 153 -9.13 -13.91 -4.38
C GLY A 153 -8.16 -13.51 -5.50
N MET A 154 -8.65 -12.77 -6.50
CA MET A 154 -7.78 -12.25 -7.58
C MET A 154 -6.81 -11.19 -7.06
N ALA A 155 -7.25 -10.33 -6.15
CA ALA A 155 -6.38 -9.33 -5.53
C ALA A 155 -5.25 -9.98 -4.71
N PHE A 156 -5.54 -11.07 -4.00
CA PHE A 156 -4.54 -11.87 -3.29
C PHE A 156 -3.53 -12.51 -4.25
N LEU A 157 -4.00 -13.13 -5.34
CA LEU A 157 -3.11 -13.69 -6.36
C LEU A 157 -2.25 -12.61 -7.02
N ALA A 158 -2.83 -11.43 -7.31
CA ALA A 158 -2.09 -10.31 -7.85
C ALA A 158 -0.97 -9.87 -6.90
N LEU A 159 -1.27 -9.73 -5.60
CA LEU A 159 -0.27 -9.41 -4.60
C LEU A 159 0.87 -10.45 -4.58
N LEU A 160 0.53 -11.74 -4.51
CA LEU A 160 1.51 -12.82 -4.49
C LEU A 160 2.40 -12.82 -5.74
N LEU A 161 1.84 -12.57 -6.92
CA LEU A 161 2.58 -12.50 -8.17
C LEU A 161 3.53 -11.30 -8.21
N THR A 162 3.15 -10.17 -7.61
CA THR A 162 4.04 -9.01 -7.48
C THR A 162 5.17 -9.22 -6.47
N TRP A 163 4.99 -10.11 -5.49
CA TRP A 163 6.04 -10.44 -4.52
C TRP A 163 7.09 -11.38 -5.10
N LEU A 164 6.73 -12.20 -6.09
CA LEU A 164 7.61 -13.15 -6.75
C LEU A 164 8.96 -12.55 -7.20
N PRO A 165 9.03 -11.45 -7.95
CA PRO A 165 10.32 -10.87 -8.36
C PRO A 165 11.18 -10.43 -7.17
N PHE A 166 10.58 -9.90 -6.10
CA PHE A 166 11.32 -9.51 -4.90
C PHE A 166 11.85 -10.72 -4.14
N PHE A 167 11.05 -11.79 -4.04
CA PHE A 167 11.47 -13.06 -3.46
C PHE A 167 12.64 -13.67 -4.22
N LEU A 168 12.57 -13.70 -5.56
CA LEU A 168 13.65 -14.21 -6.40
C LEU A 168 14.92 -13.36 -6.30
N ALA A 169 14.79 -12.03 -6.28
CA ALA A 169 15.93 -11.14 -6.09
C ALA A 169 16.58 -11.31 -4.70
N GLY A 170 15.77 -11.46 -3.65
CA GLY A 170 16.23 -11.73 -2.29
C GLY A 170 16.95 -13.08 -2.17
N LEU A 171 16.39 -14.13 -2.79
CA LEU A 171 17.01 -15.46 -2.85
C LEU A 171 18.37 -15.40 -3.56
N LEU A 172 18.43 -14.74 -4.73
CA LEU A 172 19.68 -14.56 -5.47
C LEU A 172 20.72 -13.79 -4.64
N PHE A 173 20.32 -12.71 -3.99
CA PHE A 173 21.20 -11.94 -3.12
C PHE A 173 21.73 -12.78 -1.95
N ALA A 174 20.87 -13.54 -1.29
CA ALA A 174 21.25 -14.42 -0.18
C ALA A 174 22.26 -15.50 -0.62
N LEU A 175 22.08 -16.08 -1.82
CA LEU A 175 23.02 -17.05 -2.38
C LEU A 175 24.39 -16.42 -2.65
N VAL A 176 24.43 -15.26 -3.30
CA VAL A 176 25.69 -14.54 -3.58
C VAL A 176 26.40 -14.15 -2.28
N ALA A 177 25.67 -13.61 -1.30
CA ALA A 177 26.21 -13.24 -0.01
C ALA A 177 26.74 -14.46 0.77
N GLY A 178 26.01 -15.58 0.73
CA GLY A 178 26.45 -16.84 1.34
C GLY A 178 27.75 -17.36 0.75
N VAL A 179 27.88 -17.36 -0.59
CA VAL A 179 29.12 -17.77 -1.27
C VAL A 179 30.28 -16.82 -0.94
N ALA A 180 30.05 -15.51 -0.95
CA ALA A 180 31.08 -14.52 -0.60
C ALA A 180 31.58 -14.70 0.85
N LEU A 181 30.67 -14.95 1.80
CA LEU A 181 31.01 -15.17 3.21
C LEU A 181 31.86 -16.44 3.39
N LEU A 182 31.52 -17.54 2.72
CA LEU A 182 32.32 -18.77 2.73
C LEU A 182 33.72 -18.55 2.16
N GLY A 183 33.85 -17.72 1.11
CA GLY A 183 35.15 -17.33 0.56
C GLY A 183 36.01 -16.55 1.55
N VAL A 184 35.44 -15.56 2.23
CA VAL A 184 36.16 -14.77 3.26
C VAL A 184 36.60 -15.64 4.44
N LEU A 185 35.72 -16.54 4.91
CA LEU A 185 36.05 -17.45 6.01
C LEU A 185 37.11 -18.48 5.61
N GLY A 186 37.08 -18.97 4.37
CA GLY A 186 38.11 -19.85 3.83
C GLY A 186 39.49 -19.19 3.81
N LEU A 187 39.57 -17.94 3.35
CA LEU A 187 40.82 -17.16 3.34
C LEU A 187 41.33 -16.81 4.74
N ALA A 188 40.45 -16.70 5.74
CA ALA A 188 40.86 -16.46 7.13
C ALA A 188 41.41 -17.72 7.83
N SER A 189 41.22 -18.91 7.24
CA SER A 189 41.65 -20.20 7.81
C SER A 189 42.99 -20.73 7.26
N THR A 190 43.57 -20.03 6.29
CA THR A 190 44.88 -20.33 5.65
C THR A 190 45.93 -19.33 6.08
#